data_AF-A0A961LC75-F1
#
_entry.id   AF-A0A961LC75-F1
#
_cell.length_a   1.000
_cell.length_b   1.000
_cell.length_c   1.000
_cell.angle_alpha   90.00
_cell.angle_beta   90.00
_cell.angle_gamma   90.00
#
_symmetry.space_group_name_H-M   'P 1'
#
loop_
_entity.id
_entity.type
_entity.pdbx_description
1 polymer ?
#
loop_
_entity_poly.entity_id
_entity_poly.type
_entity_poly.pdbx_seq_one_letter_code
_entity_poly.pdbx_strand_id
1 'polypeptide(L)'
;FIQWLNSESVSMERVQLPYALRDPFRDSHFTSPEYLAKWPDAKDYLAALQAGANSGLLDLSLLQTDKYEEVLRQMISKLWAGDDPKAILDAAAAEWDAITEKIGVDKQKAVYNSWASKSGAYPKM
;
A
#
# COMPACT_ATOMS: atom_id res chain seq x y z
N PHE A 1 -12.17 -15.41 -14.37
CA PHE A 1 -11.67 -15.77 -13.02
C PHE A 1 -11.62 -14.57 -12.06
N ILE A 2 -10.83 -13.51 -12.32
CA ILE A 2 -10.66 -12.40 -11.35
C ILE A 2 -11.97 -11.67 -10.99
N GLN A 3 -12.89 -11.54 -11.94
CA GLN A 3 -14.22 -10.97 -11.70
C GLN A 3 -15.06 -11.84 -10.75
N TRP A 4 -15.03 -13.16 -10.94
CA TRP A 4 -15.70 -14.11 -10.06
C TRP A 4 -15.08 -14.12 -8.67
N LEU A 5 -13.74 -14.16 -8.57
CA LEU A 5 -13.02 -14.19 -7.30
C LEU A 5 -13.32 -12.98 -6.40
N ASN A 6 -13.65 -11.85 -7.04
CA ASN A 6 -14.00 -10.60 -6.39
C ASN A 6 -15.49 -10.27 -6.53
N SER A 7 -16.37 -11.18 -6.95
CA SER A 7 -17.81 -10.89 -6.90
C SER A 7 -18.23 -10.66 -5.45
N GLU A 8 -19.29 -9.88 -5.24
CA GLU A 8 -19.72 -9.55 -3.88
C GLU A 8 -19.98 -10.79 -3.01
N SER A 9 -20.65 -11.81 -3.55
CA SER A 9 -20.88 -13.08 -2.87
C SER A 9 -19.59 -13.81 -2.50
N VAL A 10 -18.71 -14.04 -3.48
CA VAL A 10 -17.48 -14.81 -3.30
C VAL A 10 -16.49 -14.06 -2.40
N SER A 11 -16.43 -12.73 -2.50
CA SER A 11 -15.58 -11.93 -1.62
C SER A 11 -16.08 -11.91 -0.18
N MET A 12 -17.41 -11.88 0.03
CA MET A 12 -18.02 -11.94 1.36
C MET A 12 -17.71 -13.26 2.07
N GLU A 13 -17.82 -14.38 1.38
CA GLU A 13 -17.48 -15.68 1.97
C GLU A 13 -16.00 -15.74 2.35
N ARG A 14 -15.13 -15.22 1.50
CA ARG A 14 -13.68 -15.37 1.66
C ARG A 14 -13.07 -14.40 2.67
N VAL A 15 -13.56 -13.17 2.76
CA VAL A 15 -13.02 -12.16 3.70
C VAL A 15 -13.22 -12.60 5.16
N GLN A 16 -14.26 -13.38 5.44
CA GLN A 16 -14.59 -13.85 6.78
C GLN A 16 -13.74 -15.04 7.24
N LEU A 17 -12.96 -15.67 6.34
CA LEU A 17 -12.17 -16.85 6.67
C LEU A 17 -10.89 -16.44 7.42
N PRO A 18 -10.64 -17.00 8.62
CA PRO A 18 -9.50 -16.58 9.45
C PRO A 18 -8.13 -16.91 8.82
N TYR A 19 -8.11 -17.82 7.84
CA TYR A 19 -6.92 -18.24 7.11
C TYR A 19 -6.80 -17.61 5.72
N ALA A 20 -7.77 -16.80 5.28
CA ALA A 20 -7.68 -16.10 4.00
C ALA A 20 -6.78 -14.85 4.08
N LEU A 21 -6.53 -14.32 5.30
CA LEU A 21 -5.70 -13.15 5.57
C LEU A 21 -6.04 -11.96 4.65
N ARG A 22 -7.35 -11.71 4.47
CA ARG A 22 -7.84 -10.62 3.61
C ARG A 22 -8.56 -9.59 4.43
N ASP A 23 -8.11 -8.35 4.29
CA ASP A 23 -8.85 -7.22 4.83
C ASP A 23 -10.14 -6.96 4.02
N PRO A 24 -11.18 -6.39 4.65
CA PRO A 24 -12.37 -5.93 3.95
C PRO A 24 -12.03 -4.83 2.93
N PHE A 25 -12.53 -4.99 1.70
CA PHE A 25 -12.27 -4.06 0.59
C PHE A 25 -13.56 -3.60 -0.12
N ARG A 26 -14.73 -3.89 0.47
CA ARG A 26 -16.05 -3.46 0.01
C ARG A 26 -16.87 -2.97 1.19
N ASP A 27 -17.71 -1.97 0.95
CA ASP A 27 -18.63 -1.43 1.96
C ASP A 27 -19.48 -2.54 2.61
N SER A 28 -20.00 -3.48 1.81
CA SER A 28 -20.84 -4.56 2.31
C SER A 28 -20.12 -5.50 3.28
N HIS A 29 -18.78 -5.63 3.19
CA HIS A 29 -18.00 -6.42 4.16
C HIS A 29 -18.03 -5.80 5.56
N PHE A 30 -18.02 -4.46 5.67
CA PHE A 30 -18.05 -3.77 6.97
C PHE A 30 -19.44 -3.80 7.61
N THR A 31 -20.50 -3.91 6.80
CA THR A 31 -21.89 -3.85 7.28
C THR A 31 -22.57 -5.21 7.37
N SER A 32 -21.90 -6.30 7.00
CA SER A 32 -22.46 -7.66 7.01
C SER A 32 -22.82 -8.10 8.43
N PRO A 33 -24.11 -8.39 8.73
CA PRO A 33 -24.50 -8.88 10.05
C PRO A 33 -23.83 -10.19 10.43
N GLU A 34 -23.56 -11.04 9.44
CA GLU A 34 -22.84 -12.30 9.63
C GLU A 34 -21.40 -12.03 10.07
N TYR A 35 -20.70 -11.14 9.36
CA TYR A 35 -19.30 -10.85 9.65
C TYR A 35 -19.14 -10.14 11.00
N LEU A 36 -20.01 -9.16 11.29
CA LEU A 36 -20.08 -8.45 12.57
C LEU A 36 -20.37 -9.37 13.77
N ALA A 37 -20.81 -10.61 13.54
CA ALA A 37 -21.12 -11.60 14.58
C ALA A 37 -20.14 -12.79 14.62
N LYS A 38 -19.08 -12.82 13.78
CA LYS A 38 -18.20 -14.00 13.69
C LYS A 38 -17.40 -14.29 14.95
N TRP A 39 -17.00 -13.25 15.69
CA TRP A 39 -16.33 -13.38 16.99
C TRP A 39 -16.69 -12.16 17.86
N PRO A 40 -16.47 -12.22 19.20
CA PRO A 40 -16.93 -11.18 20.12
C PRO A 40 -16.54 -9.75 19.72
N ASP A 41 -15.32 -9.56 19.24
CA ASP A 41 -14.76 -8.25 18.92
C ASP A 41 -14.83 -7.91 17.41
N ALA A 42 -15.59 -8.67 16.61
CA ALA A 42 -15.64 -8.49 15.15
C ALA A 42 -16.10 -7.09 14.74
N LYS A 43 -17.01 -6.50 15.52
CA LYS A 43 -17.52 -5.13 15.29
C LYS A 43 -16.42 -4.10 15.43
N ASP A 44 -15.66 -4.16 16.52
CA ASP A 44 -14.59 -3.20 16.80
C ASP A 44 -13.44 -3.37 15.82
N TYR A 45 -13.11 -4.61 15.46
CA TYR A 45 -12.14 -4.92 14.40
C TYR A 45 -12.54 -4.30 13.05
N LEU A 46 -13.78 -4.54 12.60
CA LEU A 46 -14.26 -4.01 11.31
C LEU A 46 -14.35 -2.49 11.32
N ALA A 47 -14.75 -1.88 12.44
CA ALA A 47 -14.76 -0.43 12.59
C ALA A 47 -13.35 0.17 12.50
N ALA A 48 -12.35 -0.45 13.15
CA ALA A 48 -10.96 -0.02 13.07
C ALA A 48 -10.41 -0.11 11.63
N LEU A 49 -10.69 -1.22 10.93
CA LEU A 49 -10.29 -1.38 9.54
C LEU A 49 -10.98 -0.38 8.61
N GLN A 50 -12.27 -0.10 8.82
CA GLN A 50 -12.99 0.89 8.01
C GLN A 50 -12.43 2.30 8.21
N ALA A 51 -12.09 2.66 9.45
CA ALA A 51 -11.42 3.92 9.74
C ALA A 51 -10.08 4.01 8.99
N GLY A 52 -9.25 2.97 9.08
CA GLY A 52 -7.98 2.88 8.36
C GLY A 52 -8.13 2.94 6.83
N ALA A 53 -9.16 2.31 6.27
CA ALA A 53 -9.42 2.33 4.82
C ALA A 53 -9.78 3.73 4.29
N ASN A 54 -10.38 4.58 5.13
CA ASN A 54 -10.77 5.94 4.76
C ASN A 54 -9.64 6.96 4.90
N SER A 55 -8.68 6.72 5.79
CA SER A 55 -7.55 7.63 6.04
C SER A 55 -6.20 7.08 5.58
N GLY A 56 -6.18 5.91 4.93
CA GLY A 56 -4.96 5.24 4.51
C GLY A 56 -4.15 6.06 3.52
N LEU A 57 -2.82 6.02 3.68
CA LEU A 57 -1.89 6.57 2.69
C LEU A 57 -1.92 5.69 1.45
N LEU A 58 -2.14 6.31 0.29
CA LEU A 58 -2.04 5.63 -0.99
C LEU A 58 -0.58 5.29 -1.28
N ASP A 59 -0.31 4.02 -1.56
CA ASP A 59 1.03 3.58 -1.98
C ASP A 59 1.57 4.42 -3.14
N LEU A 60 2.85 4.75 -3.09
CA LEU A 60 3.53 5.52 -4.11
C LEU A 60 3.46 4.77 -5.44
N SER A 61 2.86 5.39 -6.46
CA SER A 61 2.73 4.80 -7.79
C SER A 61 3.52 5.60 -8.81
N LEU A 62 4.68 5.07 -9.18
CA LEU A 62 5.62 5.61 -10.15
C LEU A 62 5.95 4.59 -11.24
N LEU A 63 6.59 5.03 -12.33
CA LEU A 63 7.16 4.09 -13.28
C LEU A 63 8.34 3.38 -12.61
N GLN A 64 8.38 2.04 -12.74
CA GLN A 64 9.41 1.18 -12.16
C GLN A 64 9.62 1.41 -10.64
N THR A 65 8.52 1.59 -9.89
CA THR A 65 8.53 1.81 -8.42
C THR A 65 9.34 0.73 -7.70
N ASP A 66 9.27 -0.52 -8.17
CA ASP A 66 10.02 -1.67 -7.66
C ASP A 66 11.53 -1.43 -7.59
N LYS A 67 12.10 -0.66 -8.52
CA LYS A 67 13.53 -0.33 -8.50
C LYS A 67 13.87 0.65 -7.38
N TYR A 68 13.00 1.62 -7.10
CA TYR A 68 13.20 2.56 -6.00
C TYR A 68 13.08 1.82 -4.66
N GLU A 69 12.10 0.92 -4.52
CA GLU A 69 11.91 0.08 -3.34
C GLU A 69 13.09 -0.87 -3.11
N GLU A 70 13.69 -1.41 -4.19
CA GLU A 70 14.87 -2.26 -4.07
C GLU A 70 16.08 -1.49 -3.52
N VAL A 71 16.33 -0.28 -4.01
CA VAL A 71 17.36 0.62 -3.45
C VAL A 71 17.07 0.88 -1.96
N LEU A 72 15.82 1.16 -1.60
CA LEU A 72 15.42 1.36 -0.20
C LEU A 72 15.69 0.12 0.66
N ARG A 73 15.39 -1.08 0.16
CA ARG A 73 15.62 -2.35 0.88
C ARG A 73 17.11 -2.60 1.13
N GLN A 74 17.94 -2.35 0.12
CA GLN A 74 19.39 -2.49 0.22
C GLN A 74 19.99 -1.45 1.17
N MET A 75 19.49 -0.21 1.10
CA MET A 75 19.85 0.90 2.00
C MET A 75 19.58 0.53 3.47
N ILE A 76 18.39 0.02 3.79
CA ILE A 76 18.04 -0.44 5.15
C ILE A 76 18.93 -1.61 5.59
N SER A 77 19.25 -2.54 4.68
CA SER A 77 20.12 -3.68 4.99
C SER A 77 21.54 -3.22 5.38
N LYS A 78 22.10 -2.23 4.67
CA LYS A 78 23.40 -1.62 5.00
C LYS A 78 23.35 -0.88 6.34
N LEU A 79 22.25 -0.16 6.61
CA LEU A 79 22.07 0.54 7.87
C LEU A 79 22.12 -0.44 9.05
N TRP A 80 21.45 -1.59 8.94
CA TRP A 80 21.49 -2.63 9.96
C TRP A 80 22.83 -3.35 10.07
N ALA A 81 23.64 -3.34 9.02
CA ALA A 81 25.02 -3.83 9.07
C ALA A 81 25.99 -2.87 9.79
N GLY A 82 25.55 -1.65 10.08
CA GLY A 82 26.34 -0.63 10.80
C GLY A 82 27.15 0.30 9.89
N ASP A 83 26.85 0.34 8.59
CA ASP A 83 27.45 1.30 7.66
C ASP A 83 27.05 2.75 8.04
N ASP A 84 27.82 3.75 7.57
CA ASP A 84 27.55 5.16 7.85
C ASP A 84 26.19 5.62 7.26
N PRO A 85 25.22 6.08 8.08
CA PRO A 85 23.89 6.43 7.60
C PRO A 85 23.87 7.51 6.51
N LYS A 86 24.78 8.49 6.60
CA LYS A 86 24.83 9.57 5.61
C LYS A 86 25.32 9.05 4.27
N ALA A 87 26.42 8.30 4.23
CA ALA A 87 26.95 7.71 3.01
C ALA A 87 25.92 6.77 2.34
N ILE A 88 25.18 6.00 3.13
CA ILE A 88 24.11 5.12 2.66
C ILE A 88 22.98 5.92 1.99
N LEU A 89 22.50 6.98 2.64
CA LEU A 89 21.44 7.84 2.10
C LEU A 89 21.88 8.58 0.84
N ASP A 90 23.11 9.11 0.82
CA ASP A 90 23.67 9.80 -0.34
C ASP A 90 23.79 8.84 -1.55
N ALA A 91 24.20 7.59 -1.31
CA ALA A 91 24.26 6.57 -2.35
C ALA A 91 22.86 6.19 -2.87
N ALA A 92 21.88 5.99 -1.97
CA ALA A 92 20.50 5.70 -2.36
C ALA A 92 19.88 6.83 -3.20
N ALA A 93 20.13 8.08 -2.82
CA ALA A 93 19.68 9.25 -3.59
C ALA A 93 20.27 9.27 -5.01
N ALA A 94 21.58 9.04 -5.14
CA ALA A 94 22.24 8.97 -6.44
C ALA A 94 21.70 7.82 -7.32
N GLU A 95 21.37 6.67 -6.72
CA GLU A 95 20.75 5.56 -7.45
C GLU A 95 19.33 5.88 -7.90
N TRP A 96 18.52 6.55 -7.07
CA TRP A 96 17.20 7.02 -7.46
C TRP A 96 17.24 8.06 -8.58
N ASP A 97 18.20 8.98 -8.55
CA ASP A 97 18.44 9.94 -9.64
C ASP A 97 18.75 9.19 -10.94
N ALA A 98 19.68 8.22 -10.90
CA ALA A 98 20.02 7.41 -12.07
C ALA A 98 18.85 6.57 -12.60
N ILE A 99 17.96 6.06 -11.72
CA ILE A 99 16.72 5.39 -12.14
C ILE A 99 15.80 6.39 -12.84
N THR A 100 15.62 7.59 -12.26
CA THR A 100 14.75 8.64 -12.81
C THR A 100 15.23 9.12 -14.18
N GLU A 101 16.54 9.32 -14.34
CA GLU A 101 17.17 9.68 -15.61
C GLU A 101 16.92 8.62 -16.69
N LYS A 102 17.10 7.33 -16.36
CA LYS A 102 16.86 6.21 -17.29
C LYS A 102 15.40 6.11 -17.74
N ILE A 103 14.45 6.42 -16.86
CA ILE A 103 13.02 6.45 -17.19
C ILE A 103 12.69 7.68 -18.04
N GLY A 104 13.34 8.80 -17.74
CA GLY A 104 13.07 10.13 -18.26
C GLY A 104 12.34 10.98 -17.22
N VAL A 105 13.00 12.05 -16.76
CA VAL A 105 12.54 12.94 -15.68
C VAL A 105 11.12 13.45 -15.94
N ASP A 106 10.83 13.94 -17.15
CA ASP A 106 9.51 14.49 -17.48
C ASP A 106 8.38 13.45 -17.39
N LYS A 107 8.66 12.21 -17.81
CA LYS A 107 7.69 11.11 -17.72
C LYS A 107 7.42 10.75 -16.26
N GLN A 108 8.50 10.64 -15.48
CA GLN A 108 8.40 10.33 -14.06
C GLN A 108 7.62 11.41 -13.32
N LYS A 109 7.89 12.69 -13.61
CA LYS A 109 7.19 13.84 -13.05
C LYS A 109 5.71 13.86 -13.42
N ALA A 110 5.35 13.52 -14.65
CA ALA A 110 3.95 13.43 -15.07
C ALA A 110 3.17 12.36 -14.28
N VAL A 111 3.77 11.18 -14.11
CA VAL A 111 3.16 10.08 -13.33
C VAL A 111 3.08 10.45 -11.84
N TYR A 112 4.14 11.03 -11.28
CA TYR A 112 4.14 11.52 -9.91
C TYR A 112 3.05 12.56 -9.68
N ASN A 113 2.90 13.56 -10.55
CA ASN A 113 1.85 14.57 -10.42
C ASN A 113 0.44 13.96 -10.50
N SER A 114 0.25 12.96 -11.36
CA SER A 114 -1.02 12.22 -11.45
C SER A 114 -1.31 11.48 -10.14
N TRP A 115 -0.32 10.77 -9.58
CA TRP A 115 -0.44 10.12 -8.27
C TRP A 115 -0.72 11.14 -7.16
N ALA A 116 0.09 12.19 -7.05
CA ALA A 116 0.01 13.23 -6.01
C ALA A 116 -1.33 13.98 -6.00
N SER A 117 -2.03 14.04 -7.14
CA SER A 117 -3.35 14.66 -7.24
C SER A 117 -4.48 13.82 -6.63
N LYS A 118 -4.25 12.54 -6.32
CA LYS A 118 -5.24 11.64 -5.73
C LYS A 118 -5.45 11.97 -4.25
N SER A 119 -6.69 11.86 -3.78
CA SER A 119 -7.07 12.19 -2.40
C SER A 119 -6.27 11.44 -1.32
N GLY A 120 -5.84 10.21 -1.61
CA GLY A 120 -5.05 9.38 -0.69
C GLY A 120 -3.53 9.59 -0.77
N ALA A 121 -2.99 10.34 -1.74
CA ALA A 121 -1.54 10.49 -1.89
C ALA A 121 -0.91 11.33 -0.77
N TYR A 122 -1.64 12.32 -0.28
CA TYR A 122 -1.28 13.16 0.86
C TYR A 122 -2.51 13.35 1.76
N PRO A 123 -2.86 12.36 2.59
CA PRO A 123 -4.04 12.45 3.45
C PRO A 123 -3.86 13.61 4.44
N LYS A 124 -4.91 14.42 4.58
CA LYS A 124 -4.93 15.50 5.58
C LYS A 124 -5.26 14.87 6.95
N MET A 125 -4.40 15.14 7.94
CA MET A 125 -4.67 14.77 9.34
C MET A 125 -5.80 15.60 9.93
#